data_AF-A0A9J7LKF5-F1
#
_entry.id   AF-A0A9J7LKF5-F1
#
_cell.length_a   1.000
_cell.length_b   1.000
_cell.length_c   1.000
_cell.angle_alpha   90.00
_cell.angle_beta   90.00
_cell.angle_gamma   90.00
#
_symmetry.space_group_name_H-M   'P 1'
#
loop_
_entity.id
_entity.type
_entity.pdbx_description
1 polymer ?
#
loop_
_entity_poly.entity_id
_entity_poly.type
_entity_poly.pdbx_seq_one_letter_code
_entity_poly.pdbx_strand_id
1 'polypeptide(L)'
;MQTESEADRERGRQRLFIHAKQPGNLVMSVRDEYPDQPYTLNGPTTQGVNGVQKYQPPVMLEKSYTIHWNGRAPQQIFIYPINFNSEDWLRLGLCYPPGTIFRVTYQLERLVPYAIVHDEEVVPVSSLNAVEGGDRKMFYFEESTGLLFLKVRANYDREGYNYCSHMGCEKIIISATMTSDAVSDCTAAAYPKYSLTPTETVPMPSFLSLANDCAGQLFDQFSD
;
A
#
# COMPACT_ATOMS: atom_id res chain seq x y z
N MET A 1 21.75 -21.42 -12.47
CA MET A 1 20.36 -21.88 -12.37
C MET A 1 19.92 -21.76 -10.91
N GLN A 2 19.50 -20.56 -10.50
CA GLN A 2 18.82 -20.39 -9.21
C GLN A 2 17.35 -20.70 -9.49
N THR A 3 16.86 -21.80 -8.93
CA THR A 3 15.41 -22.02 -8.81
C THR A 3 14.90 -20.93 -7.87
N GLU A 4 14.33 -19.86 -8.41
CA GLU A 4 13.44 -18.99 -7.63
C GLU A 4 12.41 -19.90 -6.98
N SER A 5 12.31 -19.83 -5.66
CA SER A 5 11.34 -20.63 -4.94
C SER A 5 9.93 -20.23 -5.40
N GLU A 6 8.96 -21.15 -5.36
CA GLU A 6 7.57 -20.84 -5.68
C GLU A 6 7.03 -19.67 -4.83
N ALA A 7 7.61 -19.47 -3.64
CA ALA A 7 7.38 -18.33 -2.76
C ALA A 7 7.91 -16.99 -3.33
N ASP A 8 9.06 -16.98 -4.02
CA ASP A 8 9.60 -15.78 -4.68
C ASP A 8 8.79 -15.40 -5.92
N ARG A 9 8.24 -16.41 -6.64
CA ARG A 9 7.38 -16.17 -7.81
C ARG A 9 6.02 -15.56 -7.45
N GLU A 10 5.54 -15.77 -6.23
CA GLU A 10 4.32 -15.14 -5.70
C GLU A 10 4.60 -13.79 -5.00
N ARG A 11 5.85 -13.48 -4.66
CA ARG A 11 6.29 -12.25 -3.96
C ARG A 11 6.21 -10.96 -4.82
N GLY A 12 5.67 -11.05 -6.04
CA GLY A 12 5.47 -9.93 -6.97
C GLY A 12 4.00 -9.65 -7.32
N ARG A 13 3.03 -10.23 -6.61
CA ARG A 13 1.59 -10.11 -6.92
C ARG A 13 0.79 -9.35 -5.86
N GLN A 14 1.43 -8.90 -4.80
CA GLN A 14 0.83 -8.09 -3.75
C GLN A 14 0.34 -6.76 -4.31
N ARG A 15 -0.90 -6.40 -3.98
CA ARG A 15 -1.57 -5.21 -4.51
C ARG A 15 -2.21 -4.46 -3.38
N LEU A 16 -1.89 -3.19 -3.28
CA LEU A 16 -2.62 -2.27 -2.43
C LEU A 16 -3.70 -1.61 -3.27
N PHE A 17 -4.96 -1.69 -2.83
CA PHE A 17 -6.04 -0.88 -3.40
C PHE A 17 -6.44 0.20 -2.40
N ILE A 18 -6.62 1.41 -2.90
CA ILE A 18 -7.02 2.57 -2.10
C ILE A 18 -8.26 3.18 -2.73
N HIS A 19 -9.36 3.22 -2.00
CA HIS A 19 -10.53 3.99 -2.39
C HIS A 19 -10.60 5.26 -1.56
N ALA A 20 -10.50 6.41 -2.19
CA ALA A 20 -10.66 7.73 -1.58
C ALA A 20 -12.06 8.27 -1.87
N LYS A 21 -12.75 8.77 -0.85
CA LYS A 21 -14.04 9.45 -1.00
C LYS A 21 -14.01 10.83 -0.37
N GLN A 22 -14.71 11.76 -1.00
CA GLN A 22 -14.98 13.11 -0.47
C GLN A 22 -13.70 13.86 -0.04
N PRO A 23 -12.87 14.34 -0.99
CA PRO A 23 -13.11 14.34 -2.43
C PRO A 23 -12.58 13.07 -3.13
N GLY A 24 -13.19 12.74 -4.26
CA GLY A 24 -12.86 11.57 -5.08
C GLY A 24 -12.31 11.93 -6.46
N ASN A 25 -11.63 13.07 -6.60
CA ASN A 25 -11.05 13.56 -7.85
C ASN A 25 -9.56 13.92 -7.69
N LEU A 26 -8.89 13.31 -6.71
CA LEU A 26 -7.51 13.65 -6.37
C LEU A 26 -6.51 12.90 -7.24
N VAL A 27 -5.31 13.47 -7.33
CA VAL A 27 -4.09 12.78 -7.74
C VAL A 27 -3.33 12.40 -6.48
N MET A 28 -2.86 11.17 -6.44
CA MET A 28 -2.11 10.61 -5.33
C MET A 28 -0.63 10.52 -5.70
N SER A 29 0.28 11.06 -4.88
CA SER A 29 1.73 10.87 -5.07
C SER A 29 2.37 10.05 -3.94
N VAL A 30 3.39 9.25 -4.25
CA VAL A 30 3.95 8.25 -3.31
C VAL A 30 5.48 8.15 -3.39
N ARG A 31 6.23 8.28 -2.26
CA ARG A 31 7.65 7.84 -2.16
C ARG A 31 8.34 8.12 -0.80
N ASP A 32 8.99 7.13 -0.17
CA ASP A 32 9.92 7.40 0.96
C ASP A 32 11.40 7.22 0.61
N GLU A 33 11.73 6.19 -0.18
CA GLU A 33 13.12 5.85 -0.53
C GLU A 33 13.73 6.79 -1.57
N TYR A 34 12.92 7.62 -2.21
CA TYR A 34 13.39 8.50 -3.26
C TYR A 34 12.46 9.73 -3.35
N PRO A 35 12.58 10.70 -2.45
CA PRO A 35 11.66 11.85 -2.40
C PRO A 35 11.65 12.70 -3.69
N ASP A 36 12.72 12.69 -4.49
CA ASP A 36 12.91 13.60 -5.64
C ASP A 36 12.25 13.17 -6.96
N GLN A 37 11.62 11.99 -7.03
CA GLN A 37 10.92 11.50 -8.25
C GLN A 37 9.61 10.78 -7.86
N PRO A 38 8.68 11.48 -7.19
CA PRO A 38 7.41 10.87 -6.80
C PRO A 38 6.66 10.42 -8.06
N TYR A 39 6.01 9.27 -7.99
CA TYR A 39 5.07 8.88 -9.05
C TYR A 39 3.66 9.34 -8.68
N THR A 40 2.88 9.74 -9.69
CA THR A 40 1.51 10.23 -9.52
C THR A 40 0.51 9.27 -10.12
N LEU A 41 -0.58 8.98 -9.40
CA LEU A 41 -1.68 8.15 -9.89
C LEU A 41 -2.94 8.98 -10.10
N ASN A 42 -3.50 8.84 -11.30
CA ASN A 42 -4.86 9.23 -11.62
C ASN A 42 -5.73 7.98 -11.50
N GLY A 43 -6.80 8.04 -10.73
CA GLY A 43 -7.70 6.89 -10.69
C GLY A 43 -8.53 6.76 -11.98
N PRO A 44 -9.17 5.60 -12.20
CA PRO A 44 -9.78 5.25 -13.49
C PRO A 44 -11.14 5.91 -13.74
N THR A 45 -11.78 6.40 -12.69
CA THR A 45 -13.12 7.02 -12.78
C THR A 45 -12.97 8.48 -13.18
N THR A 46 -13.81 8.95 -14.10
CA THR A 46 -13.92 10.38 -14.42
C THR A 46 -14.22 11.15 -13.15
N GLN A 47 -13.44 12.21 -12.93
CA GLN A 47 -13.54 13.06 -11.74
C GLN A 47 -15.01 13.48 -11.52
N GLY A 48 -15.53 13.22 -10.32
CA GLY A 48 -16.84 13.71 -9.90
C GLY A 48 -18.06 12.82 -10.16
N VAL A 49 -17.96 11.72 -10.91
CA VAL A 49 -19.17 10.94 -11.29
C VAL A 49 -19.79 10.17 -10.10
N ASN A 50 -19.02 9.85 -9.05
CA ASN A 50 -19.54 9.16 -7.84
C ASN A 50 -18.91 9.63 -6.52
N GLY A 51 -18.09 10.70 -6.54
CA GLY A 51 -17.37 11.17 -5.35
C GLY A 51 -16.36 10.17 -4.76
N VAL A 52 -15.98 9.13 -5.52
CA VAL A 52 -15.01 8.08 -5.14
C VAL A 52 -13.93 7.96 -6.22
N GLN A 53 -12.67 8.00 -5.82
CA GLN A 53 -11.53 7.63 -6.65
C GLN A 53 -10.95 6.30 -6.18
N LYS A 54 -10.55 5.44 -7.12
CA LYS A 54 -9.84 4.19 -6.83
C LYS A 54 -8.41 4.29 -7.35
N TYR A 55 -7.45 3.84 -6.55
CA TYR A 55 -6.04 3.79 -6.91
C TYR A 55 -5.49 2.40 -6.63
N GLN A 56 -4.50 2.01 -7.41
CA GLN A 56 -3.75 0.78 -7.22
C GLN A 56 -2.25 1.12 -7.31
N PRO A 57 -1.64 1.68 -6.27
CA PRO A 57 -0.22 1.99 -6.26
C PRO A 57 0.62 0.72 -6.42
N PRO A 58 1.68 0.75 -7.24
CA PRO A 58 2.70 -0.28 -7.20
C PRO A 58 3.43 -0.19 -5.86
N VAL A 59 3.45 -1.30 -5.13
CA VAL A 59 4.09 -1.39 -3.81
C VAL A 59 5.02 -2.60 -3.78
N MET A 60 6.07 -2.48 -2.98
CA MET A 60 6.92 -3.56 -2.55
C MET A 60 6.65 -3.79 -1.06
N LEU A 61 6.71 -5.05 -0.65
CA LEU A 61 6.57 -5.42 0.75
C LEU A 61 7.74 -4.90 1.58
N GLU A 62 7.50 -4.71 2.87
CA GLU A 62 8.48 -4.26 3.86
C GLU A 62 9.08 -2.88 3.55
N LYS A 63 8.38 -2.11 2.71
CA LYS A 63 8.74 -0.74 2.36
C LYS A 63 7.78 0.25 2.98
N SER A 64 8.21 1.51 2.94
CA SER A 64 7.43 2.63 3.40
C SER A 64 7.02 3.55 2.27
N TYR A 65 5.81 4.08 2.41
CA TYR A 65 5.16 4.92 1.42
C TYR A 65 4.35 6.01 2.12
N THR A 66 4.65 7.26 1.85
CA THR A 66 3.75 8.38 2.11
C THR A 66 2.83 8.60 0.93
N ILE A 67 1.63 9.13 1.18
CA ILE A 67 0.64 9.50 0.17
C ILE A 67 0.29 10.96 0.37
N HIS A 68 0.40 11.73 -0.71
CA HIS A 68 0.05 13.14 -0.76
C HIS A 68 -1.07 13.38 -1.76
N TRP A 69 -1.88 14.39 -1.50
CA TRP A 69 -3.05 14.72 -2.29
C TRP A 69 -2.85 16.07 -2.98
N ASN A 70 -3.16 16.16 -4.27
CA ASN A 70 -3.14 17.42 -5.01
C ASN A 70 -4.30 18.38 -4.66
N GLY A 71 -5.03 18.11 -3.57
CA GLY A 71 -6.17 18.84 -3.07
C GLY A 71 -6.37 18.52 -1.60
N ARG A 72 -7.54 18.87 -1.04
CA ARG A 72 -7.88 18.46 0.33
C ARG A 72 -7.87 16.93 0.45
N ALA A 73 -7.32 16.41 1.54
CA ALA A 73 -7.35 14.98 1.84
C ALA A 73 -8.79 14.41 1.87
N PRO A 74 -8.99 13.13 1.50
CA PRO A 74 -10.29 12.47 1.58
C PRO A 74 -10.84 12.37 3.00
N GLN A 75 -12.14 12.57 3.18
CA GLN A 75 -12.83 12.31 4.45
C GLN A 75 -12.94 10.82 4.76
N GLN A 76 -12.98 9.97 3.72
CA GLN A 76 -12.97 8.53 3.88
C GLN A 76 -11.95 7.86 2.96
N ILE A 77 -11.15 6.96 3.53
CA ILE A 77 -10.24 6.09 2.79
C ILE A 77 -10.54 4.64 3.14
N PHE A 78 -10.57 3.77 2.12
CA PHE A 78 -10.61 2.33 2.27
C PHE A 78 -9.33 1.73 1.69
N ILE A 79 -8.61 0.96 2.47
CA ILE A 79 -7.35 0.31 2.07
C ILE A 79 -7.57 -1.19 2.06
N TYR A 80 -7.23 -1.84 0.96
CA TYR A 80 -7.32 -3.29 0.80
C TYR A 80 -5.94 -3.87 0.50
N PRO A 81 -5.34 -4.66 1.41
CA PRO A 81 -4.15 -5.45 1.15
C PRO A 81 -4.53 -6.74 0.41
N ILE A 82 -4.58 -6.69 -0.93
CA ILE A 82 -4.95 -7.83 -1.76
C ILE A 82 -3.71 -8.66 -2.10
N ASN A 83 -3.83 -9.98 -2.01
CA ASN A 83 -2.74 -10.95 -2.15
C ASN A 83 -1.68 -10.92 -1.02
N PHE A 84 -1.97 -10.29 0.12
CA PHE A 84 -1.07 -10.30 1.27
C PHE A 84 -1.25 -11.59 2.08
N ASN A 85 -0.15 -12.12 2.62
CA ASN A 85 -0.13 -13.16 3.65
C ASN A 85 0.16 -12.55 5.04
N SER A 86 0.04 -13.32 6.13
CA SER A 86 0.10 -12.80 7.50
C SER A 86 1.42 -12.09 7.86
N GLU A 87 2.51 -12.43 7.18
CA GLU A 87 3.83 -11.79 7.32
C GLU A 87 4.05 -10.61 6.35
N ASP A 88 3.18 -10.44 5.36
CA ASP A 88 3.29 -9.36 4.38
C ASP A 88 2.82 -8.05 5.02
N TRP A 89 3.69 -7.03 4.99
CA TRP A 89 3.34 -5.71 5.48
C TRP A 89 3.95 -4.59 4.63
N LEU A 90 3.38 -3.40 4.75
CA LEU A 90 3.99 -2.14 4.32
C LEU A 90 3.65 -1.03 5.31
N ARG A 91 4.48 0.00 5.37
CA ARG A 91 4.22 1.21 6.15
C ARG A 91 3.59 2.26 5.25
N LEU A 92 2.44 2.78 5.66
CA LEU A 92 1.72 3.81 4.93
C LEU A 92 1.60 5.08 5.77
N GLY A 93 2.09 6.20 5.26
CA GLY A 93 1.81 7.54 5.77
C GLY A 93 0.79 8.24 4.87
N LEU A 94 -0.29 8.79 5.41
CA LEU A 94 -1.29 9.54 4.64
C LEU A 94 -1.23 11.00 5.06
N CYS A 95 -1.06 11.91 4.11
CA CYS A 95 -1.02 13.34 4.40
C CYS A 95 -2.42 13.89 4.69
N TYR A 96 -2.55 14.55 5.84
CA TYR A 96 -3.72 15.25 6.33
C TYR A 96 -3.31 16.57 7.00
N PRO A 97 -4.18 17.58 7.03
CA PRO A 97 -3.86 18.82 7.74
C PRO A 97 -3.72 18.57 9.26
N PRO A 98 -2.86 19.33 9.97
CA PRO A 98 -2.78 19.28 11.43
C PRO A 98 -4.13 19.51 12.12
N GLY A 99 -4.34 18.87 13.27
CA GLY A 99 -5.60 18.89 14.02
C GLY A 99 -6.72 18.02 13.43
N THR A 100 -6.40 17.14 12.48
CA THR A 100 -7.37 16.16 11.95
C THR A 100 -7.67 15.08 13.00
N ILE A 101 -8.96 14.80 13.18
CA ILE A 101 -9.41 13.73 14.08
C ILE A 101 -9.73 12.49 13.24
N PHE A 102 -9.18 11.34 13.63
CA PHE A 102 -9.35 10.09 12.91
C PHE A 102 -10.18 9.08 13.70
N ARG A 103 -11.03 8.36 12.98
CA ARG A 103 -11.58 7.07 13.39
C ARG A 103 -11.10 6.03 12.40
N VAL A 104 -10.35 5.04 12.88
CA VAL A 104 -9.76 4.00 12.05
C VAL A 104 -10.34 2.66 12.46
N THR A 105 -10.80 1.89 11.49
CA THR A 105 -11.49 0.62 11.71
C THR A 105 -10.89 -0.44 10.81
N TYR A 106 -10.65 -1.64 11.36
CA TYR A 106 -10.27 -2.82 10.60
C TYR A 106 -11.48 -3.72 10.44
N GLN A 107 -11.68 -4.23 9.22
CA GLN A 107 -12.75 -5.15 8.87
C GLN A 107 -12.22 -6.38 8.16
N LEU A 108 -12.90 -7.50 8.42
CA LEU A 108 -12.77 -8.74 7.68
C LEU A 108 -14.12 -9.03 7.03
N GLU A 109 -14.15 -9.10 5.70
CA GLU A 109 -15.36 -9.27 4.90
C GLU A 109 -15.35 -10.60 4.14
N ARG A 110 -16.44 -11.35 4.23
CA ARG A 110 -16.72 -12.47 3.32
C ARG A 110 -17.53 -11.94 2.14
N LEU A 111 -17.19 -12.37 0.92
CA LEU A 111 -17.85 -11.90 -0.30
C LEU A 111 -19.20 -12.59 -0.56
N VAL A 112 -19.31 -13.90 -0.31
CA VAL A 112 -20.51 -14.70 -0.65
C VAL A 112 -20.85 -15.72 0.45
N PRO A 113 -22.04 -15.65 1.07
CA PRO A 113 -22.88 -14.45 1.10
C PRO A 113 -22.10 -13.30 1.76
N TYR A 114 -22.36 -12.07 1.31
CA TYR A 114 -21.68 -10.90 1.85
C TYR A 114 -21.92 -10.77 3.35
N ALA A 115 -20.86 -10.68 4.13
CA ALA A 115 -20.93 -10.47 5.57
C ALA A 115 -19.66 -9.80 6.09
N ILE A 116 -19.82 -8.87 7.03
CA ILE A 116 -18.72 -8.39 7.86
C ILE A 116 -18.55 -9.42 8.97
N VAL A 117 -17.45 -10.18 8.93
CA VAL A 117 -17.15 -11.28 9.85
C VAL A 117 -16.47 -10.76 11.11
N HIS A 118 -15.69 -9.69 10.97
CA HIS A 118 -15.02 -9.02 12.07
C HIS A 118 -14.92 -7.53 11.80
N ASP A 119 -15.06 -6.73 12.85
CA ASP A 119 -15.01 -5.27 12.83
C ASP A 119 -14.42 -4.80 14.16
N GLU A 120 -13.31 -4.07 14.13
CA GLU A 120 -12.67 -3.54 15.33
C GLU A 120 -12.08 -2.14 15.10
N GLU A 121 -12.07 -1.33 16.15
CA GLU A 121 -11.44 -0.02 16.12
C GLU A 121 -9.92 -0.14 16.33
N VAL A 122 -9.16 0.51 15.45
CA VAL A 122 -7.69 0.54 15.49
C VAL A 122 -7.27 1.58 16.53
N VAL A 123 -6.25 1.25 17.33
CA VAL A 123 -5.89 2.05 18.51
C VAL A 123 -4.89 3.16 18.15
N PRO A 124 -5.12 4.42 18.55
CA PRO A 124 -4.10 5.47 18.42
C PRO A 124 -2.93 5.22 19.38
N VAL A 125 -1.71 5.50 18.92
CA VAL A 125 -0.48 5.49 19.73
C VAL A 125 0.29 6.79 19.57
N SER A 126 1.30 7.01 20.41
CA SER A 126 2.02 8.28 20.51
C SER A 126 3.31 8.36 19.68
N SER A 127 3.68 7.32 18.93
CA SER A 127 4.88 7.32 18.10
C SER A 127 4.81 6.33 16.95
N LEU A 128 5.59 6.60 15.90
CA LEU A 128 5.72 5.71 14.75
C LEU A 128 6.30 4.34 15.13
N ASN A 129 7.29 4.32 16.02
CA ASN A 129 7.91 3.07 16.49
C ASN A 129 6.89 2.13 17.16
N ALA A 130 5.89 2.69 17.86
CA ALA A 130 4.81 1.89 18.45
C ALA A 130 3.89 1.26 17.38
N VAL A 131 3.69 1.93 16.25
CA VAL A 131 2.95 1.36 15.09
C VAL A 131 3.75 0.23 14.44
N GLU A 132 5.06 0.38 14.32
CA GLU A 132 5.93 -0.57 13.62
C GLU A 132 6.19 -1.85 14.41
N GLY A 133 6.50 -1.71 15.70
CA GLY A 133 6.80 -2.82 16.62
C GLY A 133 5.58 -3.39 17.35
N GLY A 134 4.39 -2.82 17.14
CA GLY A 134 3.17 -3.27 17.79
C GLY A 134 2.57 -4.52 17.15
N ASP A 135 2.14 -5.47 17.98
CA ASP A 135 1.41 -6.66 17.52
C ASP A 135 -0.08 -6.40 17.27
N ARG A 136 -0.61 -5.27 17.78
CA ARG A 136 -2.01 -4.87 17.58
C ARG A 136 -2.14 -3.91 16.40
N LYS A 137 -3.35 -3.78 15.88
CA LYS A 137 -3.67 -2.78 14.85
C LYS A 137 -3.62 -1.40 15.52
N MET A 138 -2.62 -0.61 15.15
CA MET A 138 -2.34 0.70 15.71
C MET A 138 -2.17 1.74 14.62
N PHE A 139 -2.41 3.01 14.96
CA PHE A 139 -2.11 4.15 14.09
C PHE A 139 -1.48 5.30 14.88
N TYR A 140 -0.68 6.13 14.21
CA TYR A 140 -0.05 7.31 14.80
C TYR A 140 -0.23 8.49 13.87
N PHE A 141 -0.78 9.60 14.37
CA PHE A 141 -0.82 10.84 13.62
C PHE A 141 0.27 11.79 14.11
N GLU A 142 1.19 12.13 13.21
CA GLU A 142 2.25 13.07 13.50
C GLU A 142 1.87 14.49 13.10
N GLU A 143 1.43 15.28 14.07
CA GLU A 143 1.00 16.66 13.88
C GLU A 143 2.07 17.55 13.20
N SER A 144 3.36 17.33 13.49
CA SER A 144 4.44 18.16 12.93
C SER A 144 4.63 18.01 11.42
N THR A 145 4.30 16.84 10.87
CA THR A 145 4.44 16.55 9.43
C THR A 145 3.10 16.42 8.73
N GLY A 146 2.00 16.25 9.47
CA GLY A 146 0.67 15.99 8.93
C GLY A 146 0.48 14.55 8.44
N LEU A 147 1.34 13.61 8.83
CA LEU A 147 1.29 12.22 8.35
C LEU A 147 0.56 11.31 9.34
N LEU A 148 -0.49 10.64 8.87
CA LEU A 148 -1.12 9.52 9.55
C LEU A 148 -0.44 8.21 9.14
N PHE A 149 0.25 7.59 10.08
CA PHE A 149 0.96 6.33 9.89
C PHE A 149 0.16 5.11 10.31
N LEU A 150 0.22 4.08 9.47
CA LEU A 150 -0.36 2.76 9.64
C LEU A 150 0.62 1.68 9.18
N LYS A 151 0.65 0.55 9.87
CA LYS A 151 1.25 -0.69 9.36
C LYS A 151 0.16 -1.51 8.68
N VAL A 152 0.12 -1.49 7.35
CA VAL A 152 -0.84 -2.25 6.57
C VAL A 152 -0.32 -3.67 6.44
N ARG A 153 -1.04 -4.64 6.98
CA ARG A 153 -0.70 -6.07 6.92
C ARG A 153 -1.96 -6.92 6.78
N ALA A 154 -1.81 -8.12 6.24
CA ALA A 154 -2.80 -9.18 6.43
C ALA A 154 -2.56 -9.86 7.79
N ASN A 155 -3.60 -10.45 8.36
CA ASN A 155 -3.53 -11.18 9.64
C ASN A 155 -3.70 -12.68 9.43
N TYR A 156 -4.05 -13.11 8.23
CA TYR A 156 -4.31 -14.50 7.89
C TYR A 156 -3.63 -14.85 6.56
N ASP A 157 -3.09 -16.06 6.48
CA ASP A 157 -2.49 -16.55 5.24
C ASP A 157 -3.54 -16.89 4.19
N ARG A 158 -3.14 -16.74 2.93
CA ARG A 158 -3.95 -17.17 1.79
C ARG A 158 -3.66 -18.62 1.47
N GLU A 159 -4.68 -19.27 0.90
CA GLU A 159 -4.55 -20.61 0.36
C GLU A 159 -4.42 -20.53 -1.16
N GLY A 160 -3.32 -21.08 -1.69
CA GLY A 160 -3.04 -21.11 -3.13
C GLY A 160 -3.07 -19.72 -3.77
N TYR A 161 -3.88 -19.59 -4.83
CA TYR A 161 -3.96 -18.37 -5.65
C TYR A 161 -5.14 -17.45 -5.29
N ASN A 162 -5.77 -17.67 -4.13
CA ASN A 162 -6.88 -16.83 -3.70
C ASN A 162 -6.42 -15.40 -3.42
N TYR A 163 -7.27 -14.41 -3.69
CA TYR A 163 -6.96 -13.00 -3.43
C TYR A 163 -6.93 -12.64 -1.94
N CYS A 164 -7.70 -13.38 -1.15
CA CYS A 164 -7.89 -13.18 0.28
C CYS A 164 -7.78 -14.52 1.01
N SER A 165 -7.62 -14.49 2.33
CA SER A 165 -7.66 -15.70 3.17
C SER A 165 -9.05 -16.35 3.18
N HIS A 166 -9.15 -17.59 3.64
CA HIS A 166 -10.45 -18.25 3.88
C HIS A 166 -11.27 -17.55 4.98
N MET A 167 -10.61 -16.77 5.85
CA MET A 167 -11.27 -15.98 6.89
C MET A 167 -12.02 -14.77 6.30
N GLY A 168 -11.56 -14.25 5.17
CA GLY A 168 -12.17 -13.14 4.46
C GLY A 168 -11.13 -12.17 3.87
N CYS A 169 -11.65 -11.15 3.18
CA CYS A 169 -10.86 -10.04 2.67
C CYS A 169 -10.75 -8.94 3.72
N GLU A 170 -9.54 -8.46 3.89
CA GLU A 170 -9.21 -7.49 4.92
C GLU A 170 -9.32 -6.07 4.36
N LYS A 171 -9.77 -5.15 5.21
CA LYS A 171 -10.03 -3.77 4.83
C LYS A 171 -9.78 -2.84 6.01
N ILE A 172 -9.02 -1.77 5.78
CA ILE A 172 -8.86 -0.69 6.74
C ILE A 172 -9.71 0.48 6.27
N ILE A 173 -10.57 1.00 7.14
CA ILE A 173 -11.41 2.17 6.91
C ILE A 173 -10.86 3.31 7.76
N ILE A 174 -10.58 4.44 7.13
CA ILE A 174 -10.15 5.66 7.80
C ILE A 174 -11.23 6.70 7.56
N SER A 175 -11.81 7.22 8.63
CA SER A 175 -12.69 8.38 8.60
C SER A 175 -11.97 9.57 9.23
N ALA A 176 -11.84 10.67 8.50
CA ALA A 176 -11.11 11.85 8.91
C ALA A 176 -12.06 13.05 9.03
N THR A 177 -12.04 13.70 10.20
CA THR A 177 -12.71 14.98 10.43
C THR A 177 -11.66 16.09 10.43
N MET A 178 -11.66 16.89 9.37
CA MET A 178 -10.69 17.97 9.15
C MET A 178 -11.37 19.33 9.26
N THR A 179 -10.69 20.31 9.84
CA THR A 179 -11.14 21.71 9.91
C THR A 179 -10.61 22.57 8.76
N SER A 180 -9.59 22.10 8.05
CA SER A 180 -8.97 22.78 6.92
C SER A 180 -9.36 22.14 5.59
N ASP A 181 -9.56 22.98 4.57
CA ASP A 181 -9.74 22.59 3.16
C ASP A 181 -8.45 22.80 2.33
N ALA A 182 -7.32 23.09 2.99
CA ALA A 182 -6.04 23.28 2.32
C ALA A 182 -5.57 22.01 1.59
N VAL A 183 -4.74 22.23 0.56
CA VAL A 183 -4.07 21.13 -0.15
C VAL A 183 -3.26 20.32 0.85
N SER A 184 -3.52 19.01 0.87
CA SER A 184 -2.88 18.07 1.79
C SER A 184 -1.64 17.49 1.11
N ASP A 185 -0.63 18.35 0.98
CA ASP A 185 0.71 18.00 0.53
C ASP A 185 1.73 18.25 1.64
N CYS A 186 2.18 17.15 2.25
CA CYS A 186 3.13 17.12 3.35
C CYS A 186 4.59 16.97 2.90
N THR A 187 4.89 16.98 1.59
CA THR A 187 6.21 16.61 1.05
C THR A 187 7.35 17.40 1.71
N ALA A 188 7.22 18.73 1.75
CA ALA A 188 8.22 19.63 2.32
C ALA A 188 8.49 19.38 3.81
N ALA A 189 7.47 19.00 4.59
CA ALA A 189 7.59 18.70 6.01
C ALA A 189 8.08 17.26 6.25
N ALA A 190 7.70 16.32 5.38
CA ALA A 190 7.98 14.90 5.53
C ALA A 190 9.44 14.53 5.20
N TYR A 191 9.99 15.02 4.09
CA TYR A 191 11.26 14.50 3.55
C TYR A 191 12.56 15.04 4.15
N PRO A 192 12.56 16.04 5.05
CA PRO A 192 13.68 16.21 5.97
C PRO A 192 13.80 15.07 7.01
N LYS A 193 12.72 14.31 7.24
CA LYS A 193 12.60 13.34 8.35
C LYS A 193 12.44 11.89 7.92
N TYR A 194 11.67 11.65 6.86
CA TYR A 194 11.28 10.30 6.41
C TYR A 194 11.96 9.85 5.13
N SER A 195 12.94 10.61 4.63
CA SER A 195 13.78 10.15 3.53
C SER A 195 14.53 8.90 3.94
N LEU A 196 14.35 7.83 3.17
CA LEU A 196 15.07 6.58 3.33
C LEU A 196 16.08 6.43 2.22
N THR A 197 17.22 5.81 2.52
CA THR A 197 18.15 5.37 1.47
C THR A 197 17.53 4.18 0.75
N PRO A 198 17.49 4.16 -0.60
CA PRO A 198 17.05 2.99 -1.34
C PRO A 198 17.81 1.75 -0.90
N THR A 199 17.10 0.70 -0.50
CA THR A 199 17.74 -0.61 -0.38
C THR A 199 17.98 -1.13 -1.79
N GLU A 200 19.23 -1.41 -2.11
CA GLU A 200 19.74 -1.70 -3.46
C GLU A 200 18.77 -2.55 -4.29
N THR A 201 18.29 -1.99 -5.40
CA THR A 201 17.56 -2.74 -6.42
C THR A 201 18.52 -3.73 -7.04
N VAL A 202 18.17 -5.04 -6.98
CA VAL A 202 18.80 -6.04 -7.85
C VAL A 202 18.81 -5.45 -9.27
N PRO A 203 19.99 -5.29 -9.91
CA PRO A 203 20.06 -4.68 -11.22
C PRO A 203 19.16 -5.46 -12.17
N MET A 204 18.34 -4.77 -12.95
CA MET A 204 17.53 -5.43 -13.97
C MET A 204 18.47 -6.31 -14.82
N PRO A 205 18.17 -7.61 -14.97
CA PRO A 205 19.01 -8.48 -15.76
C PRO A 205 19.14 -7.90 -17.17
N SER A 206 20.39 -7.79 -17.64
CA SER A 206 20.66 -7.28 -18.97
C SER A 206 19.93 -8.11 -20.03
N PHE A 207 19.51 -7.50 -21.13
CA PHE A 207 18.87 -8.24 -22.23
C PHE A 207 19.70 -9.45 -22.72
N LEU A 208 21.03 -9.34 -22.62
CA LEU A 208 21.97 -10.41 -22.96
C LEU A 208 21.91 -11.61 -22.00
N SER A 209 21.59 -11.41 -20.72
CA SER A 209 21.43 -12.53 -19.78
C SER A 209 20.09 -13.26 -19.98
N LEU A 210 19.04 -12.56 -20.42
CA LEU A 210 17.74 -13.15 -20.75
C LEU A 210 17.75 -13.96 -22.06
N ALA A 211 18.54 -13.54 -23.05
CA ALA A 211 18.67 -14.23 -24.32
C ALA A 211 19.35 -15.61 -24.18
N ASN A 212 20.29 -15.74 -23.23
CA ASN A 212 21.02 -17.00 -23.00
C ASN A 212 20.18 -18.07 -22.29
N ASP A 213 19.11 -17.70 -21.58
CA ASP A 213 18.22 -18.67 -20.92
C ASP A 213 17.16 -19.26 -21.87
N CYS A 214 16.90 -18.62 -23.02
CA CYS A 214 15.97 -19.14 -24.04
C CYS A 214 16.66 -19.98 -25.13
N ALA A 215 17.99 -20.06 -25.14
CA ALA A 215 18.78 -20.76 -26.17
C ALA A 215 19.31 -22.14 -25.70
N GLY A 216 18.62 -22.78 -24.75
CA GLY A 216 18.94 -24.12 -24.28
C GLY A 216 18.35 -25.21 -25.19
N GLN A 217 19.23 -25.80 -26.01
CA GLN A 217 19.10 -27.09 -26.71
C GLN A 217 18.15 -27.18 -27.91
N LEU A 218 18.67 -26.87 -29.10
CA LEU A 218 18.10 -27.37 -30.36
C LEU A 218 19.16 -27.67 -31.42
N PHE A 219 20.30 -28.27 -31.05
CA PHE A 219 21.21 -28.90 -32.01
C PHE A 219 21.97 -30.02 -31.32
N ASP A 220 21.55 -31.27 -31.59
CA ASP A 220 22.41 -32.44 -31.85
C ASP A 220 21.63 -33.74 -31.61
N GLN A 221 20.81 -34.13 -32.59
CA GLN A 221 20.51 -35.55 -32.86
C GLN A 221 20.07 -35.69 -34.32
N PHE A 222 21.01 -35.67 -35.26
CA PHE A 222 20.92 -36.40 -36.55
C PHE A 222 22.32 -36.49 -37.16
N SER A 223 23.09 -37.49 -36.73
CA SER A 223 24.22 -38.09 -37.47
C SER A 223 24.58 -39.41 -36.78
N ASP A 224 23.84 -40.46 -37.13
CA ASP A 224 24.36 -41.74 -37.66
C ASP A 224 23.17 -42.71 -37.88
#